data_AF-M1CP58-F1
#
_entry.id   AF-M1CP58-F1
#
_cell.length_a   1.000
_cell.length_b   1.000
_cell.length_c   1.000
_cell.angle_alpha   90.00
_cell.angle_beta   90.00
_cell.angle_gamma   90.00
#
_symmetry.space_group_name_H-M   'P 1'
#
loop_
_entity.id
_entity.type
_entity.pdbx_description
1 polymer ?
#
loop_
_entity_poly.entity_id
_entity_poly.type
_entity_poly.pdbx_seq_one_letter_code
_entity_poly.pdbx_strand_id
1 'polypeptide(L)'
;MEMFSYTQQHIPIIFLVTDGAVEDERHICNVLKSHLMQKQMICPRLYTFGIGLFCNHYFLRMLAVMSRGHYNAAYDVDSIEVRVEQLFSRASSVILANIAFENLDGLEEFEVFPTPVPDLSSKGPLVLSGRYRGVFPDTLKAKGVLADLSNFSLDLKAIQTKDIPLDKVLARQQIELLTAQAWLTDNKDLEQKIAQTSIQNGVISEYTRMILIETDKGKVITESTSKRKVSTAPKKIEEAKLQKKTLLQNLGAGFGNYSATIENISPGITEKKPETAEILAKAASNCCGKMCDICCCMCCIRTCSKMNDQCAIVLTQFLGSLACLGCFACCELCCSGNDG
;
A
#
# COMPACT_ATOMS: atom_id res chain seq x y z
N MET A 1 -14.63 22.73 9.85
CA MET A 1 -14.46 22.81 11.32
C MET A 1 -15.60 23.55 12.00
N GLU A 2 -16.21 24.57 11.35
CA GLU A 2 -17.37 25.31 11.88
C GLU A 2 -18.56 24.43 12.29
N MET A 3 -18.82 23.34 11.56
CA MET A 3 -19.88 22.36 11.88
C MET A 3 -19.78 21.80 13.32
N PHE A 4 -18.59 21.79 13.91
CA PHE A 4 -18.33 21.24 15.26
C PHE A 4 -18.05 22.33 16.31
N SER A 5 -18.32 23.60 15.99
CA SER A 5 -18.08 24.72 16.92
C SER A 5 -18.99 24.73 18.14
N TYR A 6 -20.13 24.06 18.06
CA TYR A 6 -21.13 23.98 19.13
C TYR A 6 -20.98 22.72 20.02
N THR A 7 -20.14 21.76 19.64
CA THR A 7 -19.93 20.53 20.42
C THR A 7 -18.88 20.78 21.50
N GLN A 8 -19.25 21.38 22.62
CA GLN A 8 -18.33 21.62 23.74
C GLN A 8 -18.21 20.41 24.68
N GLN A 9 -19.08 19.40 24.55
CA GLN A 9 -19.15 18.26 25.47
C GLN A 9 -18.82 16.90 24.83
N HIS A 10 -18.49 16.87 23.54
CA HIS A 10 -18.23 15.63 22.83
C HIS A 10 -17.04 15.79 21.88
N ILE A 11 -16.27 14.71 21.70
CA ILE A 11 -15.21 14.63 20.70
C ILE A 11 -15.84 14.19 19.36
N PRO A 12 -15.89 15.05 18.33
CA PRO A 12 -16.46 14.66 17.05
C PRO A 12 -15.59 13.59 16.37
N ILE A 13 -16.24 12.65 15.70
CA ILE A 13 -15.57 11.62 14.89
C ILE A 13 -15.97 11.84 13.43
N ILE A 14 -14.98 11.89 12.56
CA ILE A 14 -15.16 12.05 11.11
C ILE A 14 -14.57 10.82 10.44
N PHE A 15 -15.37 10.14 9.63
CA PHE A 15 -14.88 9.08 8.75
C PHE A 15 -14.61 9.65 7.36
N LEU A 16 -13.39 9.46 6.85
CA LEU A 16 -13.00 9.78 5.49
C LEU A 16 -12.69 8.47 4.77
N VAL A 17 -13.48 8.14 3.76
CA VAL A 17 -13.30 6.93 2.94
C VAL A 17 -13.05 7.37 1.51
N THR A 18 -12.01 6.82 0.86
CA THR A 18 -11.66 7.13 -0.53
C THR A 18 -11.02 5.92 -1.20
N ASP A 19 -11.21 5.80 -2.50
CA ASP A 19 -10.53 4.84 -3.40
C ASP A 19 -9.50 5.51 -4.32
N GLY A 20 -9.28 6.81 -4.16
CA GLY A 20 -8.39 7.61 -5.00
C GLY A 20 -7.57 8.65 -4.25
N ALA A 21 -6.62 9.26 -4.98
CA ALA A 21 -5.78 10.37 -4.54
C ALA A 21 -6.34 11.72 -5.03
N VAL A 22 -5.90 12.82 -4.41
CA VAL A 22 -6.24 14.20 -4.84
C VAL A 22 -4.97 15.02 -5.06
N GLU A 23 -5.03 16.14 -5.81
CA GLU A 23 -3.83 16.92 -6.14
C GLU A 23 -3.20 17.62 -4.92
N ASP A 24 -4.01 18.24 -4.07
CA ASP A 24 -3.55 19.17 -3.03
C ASP A 24 -3.39 18.54 -1.64
N GLU A 25 -3.07 17.26 -1.55
CA GLU A 25 -3.02 16.48 -0.30
C GLU A 25 -2.12 17.10 0.78
N ARG A 26 -0.95 17.62 0.41
CA ARG A 26 -0.05 18.31 1.35
C ARG A 26 -0.66 19.60 1.89
N HIS A 27 -1.34 20.36 1.02
CA HIS A 27 -2.02 21.59 1.43
C HIS A 27 -3.16 21.28 2.42
N ILE A 28 -3.96 20.25 2.13
CA ILE A 28 -5.03 19.77 3.02
C ILE A 28 -4.48 19.42 4.41
N CYS A 29 -3.37 18.67 4.48
CA CYS A 29 -2.69 18.37 5.75
C CYS A 29 -2.25 19.64 6.47
N ASN A 30 -1.64 20.61 5.78
CA ASN A 30 -1.17 21.85 6.39
C ASN A 30 -2.33 22.72 6.91
N VAL A 31 -3.46 22.78 6.19
CA VAL A 31 -4.68 23.44 6.66
C VAL A 31 -5.20 22.77 7.92
N LEU A 32 -5.29 21.43 7.94
CA LEU A 32 -5.69 20.70 9.15
C LEU A 32 -4.75 21.01 10.31
N LYS A 33 -3.42 20.91 10.10
CA LYS A 33 -2.40 21.22 11.13
C LYS A 33 -2.62 22.58 11.76
N SER A 34 -2.86 23.58 10.92
CA SER A 34 -3.03 24.97 11.33
C SER A 34 -4.29 25.15 12.19
N HIS A 35 -5.38 24.47 11.86
CA HIS A 35 -6.60 24.45 12.67
C HIS A 35 -6.40 23.71 14.01
N LEU A 36 -5.68 22.59 14.01
CA LEU A 36 -5.42 21.82 15.24
C LEU A 36 -4.54 22.57 16.23
N MET A 37 -3.69 23.50 15.76
CA MET A 37 -2.86 24.35 16.60
C MET A 37 -3.64 25.50 17.26
N GLN A 38 -4.83 25.84 16.76
CA GLN A 38 -5.69 26.87 17.35
C GLN A 38 -6.35 26.28 18.61
N LYS A 39 -5.79 26.61 19.78
CA LYS A 39 -6.10 26.05 21.12
C LYS A 39 -7.56 26.15 21.61
N GLN A 40 -8.50 26.60 20.80
CA GLN A 40 -9.87 26.93 21.23
C GLN A 40 -10.94 25.89 20.84
N MET A 41 -10.58 24.79 20.17
CA MET A 41 -11.58 23.81 19.71
C MET A 41 -11.27 22.38 20.14
N ILE A 42 -12.34 21.62 20.43
CA ILE A 42 -12.27 20.16 20.48
C ILE A 42 -11.83 19.66 19.10
N CYS A 43 -10.67 19.00 19.05
CA CYS A 43 -10.11 18.47 17.81
C CYS A 43 -10.92 17.23 17.37
N PRO A 44 -11.58 17.25 16.20
CA PRO A 44 -12.27 16.07 15.69
C PRO A 44 -11.27 14.97 15.39
N ARG A 45 -11.65 13.71 15.62
CA ARG A 45 -10.85 12.53 15.27
C ARG A 45 -11.16 12.13 13.84
N LEU A 46 -10.16 12.13 12.97
CA LEU A 46 -10.31 11.66 11.60
C LEU A 46 -9.94 10.18 11.55
N TYR A 47 -10.92 9.35 11.20
CA TYR A 47 -10.73 7.94 10.89
C TYR A 47 -10.70 7.80 9.38
N THR A 48 -9.56 7.44 8.82
CA THR A 48 -9.34 7.40 7.38
C THR A 48 -9.32 5.97 6.86
N PHE A 49 -9.95 5.74 5.71
CA PHE A 49 -10.02 4.44 5.06
C PHE A 49 -9.67 4.56 3.56
N GLY A 50 -8.55 3.94 3.15
CA GLY A 50 -8.14 3.87 1.76
C GLY A 50 -8.58 2.57 1.09
N ILE A 51 -9.11 2.64 -0.13
CA ILE A 51 -9.50 1.47 -0.92
C ILE A 51 -8.58 1.37 -2.14
N GLY A 52 -7.97 0.20 -2.33
CA GLY A 52 -7.13 -0.08 -3.49
C GLY A 52 -5.78 0.63 -3.47
N LEU A 53 -5.17 0.71 -4.65
CA LEU A 53 -3.77 1.16 -4.83
C LEU A 53 -3.64 2.61 -5.29
N PHE A 54 -4.75 3.27 -5.64
CA PHE A 54 -4.70 4.61 -6.22
C PHE A 54 -4.68 5.72 -5.16
N CYS A 55 -5.15 5.43 -3.95
CA CYS A 55 -5.05 6.35 -2.81
C CYS A 55 -3.60 6.66 -2.47
N ASN A 56 -3.35 7.89 -2.02
CA ASN A 56 -2.17 8.17 -1.22
C ASN A 56 -2.40 7.72 0.24
N HIS A 57 -1.99 6.50 0.55
CA HIS A 57 -2.12 5.91 1.88
C HIS A 57 -1.31 6.65 2.97
N TYR A 58 -0.23 7.33 2.58
CA TYR A 58 0.58 8.15 3.49
C TYR A 58 -0.12 9.46 3.86
N PHE A 59 -0.83 10.08 2.91
CA PHE A 59 -1.71 11.22 3.16
C PHE A 59 -2.82 10.86 4.15
N LEU A 60 -3.56 9.78 3.89
CA LEU A 60 -4.65 9.31 4.76
C LEU A 60 -4.15 9.00 6.18
N ARG A 61 -2.97 8.38 6.29
CA ARG A 61 -2.32 8.11 7.57
C ARG A 61 -1.96 9.39 8.31
N MET A 62 -1.45 10.40 7.62
CA MET A 62 -1.06 11.67 8.21
C MET A 62 -2.28 12.42 8.79
N LEU A 63 -3.39 12.46 8.05
CA LEU A 63 -4.66 13.04 8.56
C LEU A 63 -5.14 12.37 9.85
N ALA A 64 -5.12 11.03 9.88
CA ALA A 64 -5.54 10.27 11.04
C ALA A 64 -4.60 10.52 12.24
N VAL A 65 -3.28 10.44 12.04
CA VAL A 65 -2.29 10.64 13.11
C VAL A 65 -2.40 12.05 13.71
N MET A 66 -2.43 13.09 12.87
CA MET A 66 -2.50 14.48 13.35
C MET A 66 -3.74 14.76 14.20
N SER A 67 -4.86 14.09 13.89
CA SER A 67 -6.11 14.24 14.61
C SER A 67 -6.28 13.27 15.78
N ARG A 68 -5.30 12.41 16.08
CA ARG A 68 -5.38 11.28 17.05
C ARG A 68 -6.42 10.21 16.69
N GLY A 69 -6.86 10.18 15.43
CA GLY A 69 -7.72 9.14 14.89
C GLY A 69 -6.94 7.90 14.44
N HIS A 70 -7.54 7.11 13.53
CA HIS A 70 -6.94 5.87 13.05
C HIS A 70 -7.04 5.74 11.54
N TYR A 71 -6.00 5.21 10.92
CA TYR A 71 -5.95 4.89 9.50
C TYR A 71 -6.06 3.38 9.31
N ASN A 72 -6.87 2.96 8.35
CA ASN A 72 -6.90 1.60 7.84
C ASN A 72 -7.06 1.63 6.31
N ALA A 73 -6.84 0.51 5.65
CA ALA A 73 -7.05 0.39 4.20
C ALA A 73 -7.35 -1.05 3.81
N ALA A 74 -8.03 -1.24 2.67
CA ALA A 74 -8.22 -2.53 2.04
C ALA A 74 -7.66 -2.48 0.60
N TYR A 75 -6.83 -3.46 0.25
CA TYR A 75 -6.22 -3.55 -1.09
C TYR A 75 -6.95 -4.53 -2.00
N ASP A 76 -7.69 -5.45 -1.39
CA ASP A 76 -8.58 -6.42 -2.00
C ASP A 76 -10.03 -6.11 -1.61
N VAL A 77 -10.98 -6.48 -2.48
CA VAL A 77 -12.40 -6.18 -2.28
C VAL A 77 -12.97 -6.93 -1.07
N ASP A 78 -12.53 -8.17 -0.87
CA ASP A 78 -13.05 -9.06 0.17
C ASP A 78 -12.71 -8.58 1.60
N SER A 79 -11.62 -7.82 1.77
CA SER A 79 -11.24 -7.27 3.07
C SER A 79 -11.88 -5.92 3.41
N ILE A 80 -12.61 -5.28 2.49
CA ILE A 80 -13.21 -3.95 2.71
C ILE A 80 -14.14 -3.97 3.91
N GLU A 81 -15.15 -4.84 3.91
CA GLU A 81 -16.19 -4.90 4.93
C GLU A 81 -15.58 -5.09 6.32
N VAL A 82 -14.80 -6.15 6.50
CA VAL A 82 -14.15 -6.50 7.78
C VAL A 82 -13.28 -5.35 8.29
N ARG A 83 -12.52 -4.68 7.42
CA ARG A 83 -11.61 -3.61 7.86
C ARG A 83 -12.32 -2.30 8.15
N VAL A 84 -13.42 -1.99 7.46
CA VAL A 84 -14.29 -0.84 7.78
C VAL A 84 -14.99 -1.08 9.12
N GLU A 85 -15.51 -2.28 9.36
CA GLU A 85 -16.09 -2.64 10.65
C GLU A 85 -15.09 -2.51 11.80
N GLN A 86 -13.85 -2.97 11.61
CA GLN A 86 -12.77 -2.78 12.59
C GLN A 86 -12.51 -1.31 12.88
N LEU A 87 -12.47 -0.46 11.84
CA LEU A 87 -12.25 0.97 11.98
C LEU A 87 -13.39 1.64 12.78
N PHE A 88 -14.65 1.31 12.45
CA PHE A 88 -15.82 1.83 13.13
C PHE A 88 -15.94 1.34 14.58
N SER A 89 -15.69 0.06 14.80
CA SER A 89 -15.67 -0.59 16.12
C SER A 89 -14.61 0.05 17.02
N ARG A 90 -13.43 0.38 16.48
CA ARG A 90 -12.38 1.10 17.21
C ARG A 90 -12.81 2.51 17.59
N ALA A 91 -13.39 3.25 16.63
CA ALA A 91 -13.85 4.62 16.82
C ALA A 91 -14.97 4.77 17.85
N SER A 92 -15.91 3.83 17.85
CA SER A 92 -17.05 3.79 18.78
C SER A 92 -16.69 3.29 20.19
N SER A 93 -15.45 2.84 20.40
CA SER A 93 -15.01 2.18 21.64
C SER A 93 -13.86 2.92 22.33
N VAL A 94 -13.72 4.23 22.14
CA VAL A 94 -12.71 5.06 22.83
C VAL A 94 -13.04 5.11 24.32
N ILE A 95 -12.07 4.74 25.15
CA ILE A 95 -12.20 4.71 26.62
C ILE A 95 -11.35 5.76 27.33
N LEU A 96 -10.30 6.27 26.68
CA LEU A 96 -9.46 7.34 27.22
C LEU A 96 -8.89 8.18 26.06
N ALA A 97 -9.21 9.48 26.06
CA ALA A 97 -8.80 10.40 25.03
C ALA A 97 -7.70 11.36 25.50
N ASN A 98 -7.05 12.06 24.55
CA ASN A 98 -6.07 13.11 24.82
C ASN A 98 -4.92 12.63 25.73
N ILE A 99 -4.43 11.41 25.48
CA ILE A 99 -3.40 10.81 26.30
C ILE A 99 -2.11 11.63 26.21
N ALA A 100 -1.50 11.86 27.36
CA ALA A 100 -0.21 12.52 27.54
C ALA A 100 0.57 11.87 28.67
N PHE A 101 1.88 12.05 28.67
CA PHE A 101 2.78 11.52 29.69
C PHE A 101 3.53 12.66 30.39
N GLU A 102 3.75 12.51 31.69
CA GLU A 102 4.52 13.44 32.51
C GLU A 102 5.81 12.78 33.03
N ASN A 103 6.69 13.59 33.61
CA ASN A 103 7.96 13.17 34.20
C ASN A 103 8.97 12.62 33.16
N LEU A 104 8.96 13.18 31.94
CA LEU A 104 9.89 12.83 30.86
C LEU A 104 10.98 13.90 30.65
N ASP A 105 10.98 14.97 31.43
CA ASP A 105 11.82 16.17 31.21
C ASP A 105 13.33 15.92 31.34
N GLY A 106 13.73 14.83 32.02
CA GLY A 106 15.13 14.43 32.16
C GLY A 106 15.68 13.58 31.01
N LEU A 107 14.87 13.28 29.99
CA LEU A 107 15.28 12.47 28.84
C LEU A 107 15.83 13.35 27.71
N GLU A 108 17.00 12.99 27.22
CA GLU A 108 17.60 13.57 26.02
C GLU A 108 17.18 12.79 24.77
N GLU A 109 17.17 13.44 23.60
CA GLU A 109 16.85 12.80 22.31
C GLU A 109 15.54 11.97 22.36
N PHE A 110 14.55 12.43 23.14
CA PHE A 110 13.29 11.71 23.34
C PHE A 110 12.41 11.79 22.10
N GLU A 111 12.25 10.66 21.42
CA GLU A 111 11.32 10.47 20.31
C GLU A 111 10.24 9.47 20.74
N VAL A 112 8.98 9.75 20.44
CA VAL A 112 7.85 8.81 20.66
C VAL A 112 6.94 8.75 19.43
N PHE A 113 6.53 7.54 19.08
CA PHE A 113 5.71 7.24 17.93
C PHE A 113 4.55 6.31 18.32
N PRO A 114 3.35 6.55 17.77
CA PRO A 114 2.95 7.74 17.01
C PRO A 114 2.88 9.01 17.86
N THR A 115 3.11 10.16 17.21
CA THR A 115 2.96 11.50 17.78
C THR A 115 2.03 12.35 16.88
N PRO A 116 0.95 12.97 17.40
CA PRO A 116 0.50 12.92 18.80
C PRO A 116 0.03 11.52 19.24
N VAL A 117 0.02 11.27 20.56
CA VAL A 117 -0.39 9.99 21.14
C VAL A 117 -1.88 9.72 20.82
N PRO A 118 -2.22 8.56 20.22
CA PRO A 118 -3.60 8.20 19.90
C PRO A 118 -4.46 8.03 21.15
N ASP A 119 -5.77 8.10 20.96
CA ASP A 119 -6.72 7.73 22.01
C ASP A 119 -6.70 6.19 22.23
N LEU A 120 -6.99 5.76 23.46
CA LEU A 120 -7.09 4.35 23.83
C LEU A 120 -8.52 3.85 23.57
N SER A 121 -8.61 2.71 22.89
CA SER A 121 -9.87 2.02 22.58
C SER A 121 -9.92 0.67 23.29
N SER A 122 -11.11 0.19 23.66
CA SER A 122 -11.27 -1.15 24.24
C SER A 122 -11.03 -2.29 23.22
N LYS A 123 -10.85 -1.96 21.93
CA LYS A 123 -10.60 -2.94 20.85
C LYS A 123 -9.14 -3.39 20.74
N GLY A 124 -8.22 -2.85 21.55
CA GLY A 124 -6.84 -3.34 21.57
C GLY A 124 -5.88 -2.45 22.37
N PRO A 125 -4.66 -2.93 22.59
CA PRO A 125 -3.67 -2.18 23.35
C PRO A 125 -3.23 -0.91 22.60
N LEU A 126 -2.90 0.14 23.35
CA LEU A 126 -2.14 1.28 22.85
C LEU A 126 -0.65 0.94 22.94
N VAL A 127 0.00 0.77 21.80
CA VAL A 127 1.44 0.53 21.71
C VAL A 127 2.13 1.80 21.25
N LEU A 128 3.05 2.28 22.08
CA LEU A 128 3.92 3.41 21.78
C LEU A 128 5.36 2.90 21.73
N SER A 129 6.13 3.45 20.82
CA SER A 129 7.55 3.13 20.68
C SER A 129 8.36 4.41 20.67
N GLY A 130 9.59 4.35 21.16
CA GLY A 130 10.40 5.54 21.24
C GLY A 130 11.86 5.25 21.45
N ARG A 131 12.66 6.31 21.38
CA ARG A 131 14.08 6.31 21.70
C ARG A 131 14.32 7.44 22.69
N TYR A 132 15.29 7.24 23.56
CA TYR A 132 15.71 8.22 24.53
C TYR A 132 17.18 7.98 24.88
N ARG A 133 17.83 9.03 25.38
CA ARG A 133 19.10 8.96 26.07
C ARG A 133 18.90 9.43 27.52
N GLY A 134 19.60 8.80 28.44
CA GLY A 134 19.48 9.06 29.88
C GLY A 134 18.85 7.89 30.64
N VAL A 135 18.30 8.18 31.82
CA VAL A 135 17.69 7.20 32.71
C VAL A 135 16.17 7.32 32.60
N PHE A 136 15.51 6.27 32.12
CA PHE A 136 14.04 6.23 32.10
C PHE A 136 13.49 6.14 33.52
N PRO A 137 12.44 6.91 33.88
CA PRO A 137 11.91 6.90 35.24
C PRO A 137 11.30 5.53 35.59
N ASP A 138 11.44 5.11 36.85
CA ASP A 138 10.83 3.87 37.36
C ASP A 138 9.29 3.91 37.33
N THR A 139 8.72 5.11 37.31
CA THR A 139 7.27 5.33 37.21
C THR A 139 6.97 6.45 36.22
N LEU A 140 6.13 6.16 35.24
CA LEU A 140 5.65 7.09 34.23
C LEU A 140 4.20 7.46 34.55
N LYS A 141 3.89 8.76 34.70
CA LYS A 141 2.52 9.20 34.91
C LYS A 141 1.83 9.42 33.56
N ALA A 142 0.78 8.66 33.31
CA ALA A 142 -0.09 8.83 32.16
C ALA A 142 -1.33 9.64 32.56
N LYS A 143 -1.72 10.61 31.72
CA LYS A 143 -2.94 11.40 31.86
C LYS A 143 -3.82 11.27 30.63
N GLY A 144 -5.11 11.50 30.80
CA GLY A 144 -6.07 11.56 29.70
C GLY A 144 -7.43 12.06 30.18
N VAL A 145 -8.42 11.96 29.29
CA VAL A 145 -9.79 12.43 29.51
C VAL A 145 -10.76 11.27 29.28
N LEU A 146 -11.65 11.03 30.24
CA LEU A 146 -12.68 9.99 30.18
C LEU A 146 -13.89 10.45 29.34
N ALA A 147 -14.83 9.54 29.09
CA ALA A 147 -16.03 9.81 28.31
C ALA A 147 -16.95 10.89 28.94
N ASP A 148 -16.93 11.02 30.27
CA ASP A 148 -17.64 12.07 31.02
C ASP A 148 -16.85 13.39 31.11
N LEU A 149 -15.76 13.51 30.33
CA LEU A 149 -14.83 14.65 30.30
C LEU A 149 -14.04 14.87 31.59
N SER A 150 -14.12 13.96 32.56
CA SER A 150 -13.27 14.02 33.75
C SER A 150 -11.82 13.69 33.41
N ASN A 151 -10.90 14.27 34.17
CA ASN A 151 -9.47 13.99 34.05
C ASN A 151 -9.14 12.64 34.69
N PHE A 152 -8.36 11.83 33.98
CA PHE A 152 -7.82 10.56 34.44
C PHE A 152 -6.30 10.63 34.57
N SER A 153 -5.76 9.99 35.61
CA SER A 153 -4.32 9.87 35.83
C SER A 153 -4.00 8.47 36.35
N LEU A 154 -2.93 7.87 35.82
CA LEU A 154 -2.46 6.55 36.21
C LEU A 154 -0.93 6.53 36.27
N ASP A 155 -0.38 6.00 37.36
CA ASP A 155 1.05 5.77 37.50
C ASP A 155 1.40 4.38 36.93
N LEU A 156 2.17 4.37 35.85
CA LEU A 156 2.65 3.18 35.14
C LEU A 156 4.04 2.81 35.65
N LYS A 157 4.21 1.58 36.13
CA LYS A 157 5.54 1.08 36.54
C LYS A 157 6.36 0.68 35.32
N ALA A 158 7.60 1.18 35.24
CA ALA A 158 8.53 0.75 34.21
C ALA A 158 9.02 -0.68 34.49
N ILE A 159 9.05 -1.49 33.44
CA ILE A 159 9.60 -2.85 33.50
C ILE A 159 10.78 -2.90 32.52
N GLN A 160 11.96 -3.21 33.03
CA GLN A 160 13.13 -3.41 32.20
C GLN A 160 13.21 -4.85 31.71
N THR A 161 13.22 -5.03 30.39
CA THR A 161 13.41 -6.33 29.74
C THR A 161 14.40 -6.19 28.58
N LYS A 162 15.25 -7.21 28.39
CA LYS A 162 16.23 -7.28 27.30
C LYS A 162 15.88 -8.32 26.25
N ASP A 163 14.83 -9.12 26.48
CA ASP A 163 14.54 -10.32 25.70
C ASP A 163 13.64 -10.03 24.49
N ILE A 164 13.13 -8.80 24.38
CA ILE A 164 12.24 -8.39 23.28
C ILE A 164 13.04 -7.56 22.27
N PRO A 165 13.20 -8.01 21.02
CA PRO A 165 13.84 -7.22 19.96
C PRO A 165 12.87 -6.12 19.47
N LEU A 166 12.68 -5.10 20.30
CA LEU A 166 11.76 -3.99 20.07
C LEU A 166 12.08 -3.22 18.78
N ASP A 167 13.35 -3.13 18.44
CA ASP A 167 13.84 -2.56 17.19
C ASP A 167 13.22 -3.26 15.98
N LYS A 168 13.20 -4.59 15.97
CA LYS A 168 12.62 -5.37 14.87
C LYS A 168 11.09 -5.33 14.84
N VAL A 169 10.46 -5.42 16.01
CA VAL A 169 8.98 -5.45 16.12
C VAL A 169 8.37 -4.14 15.67
N LEU A 170 9.03 -3.01 15.96
CA LEU A 170 8.47 -1.68 15.73
C LEU A 170 8.98 -1.03 14.44
N ALA A 171 10.01 -1.60 13.80
CA ALA A 171 10.62 -1.07 12.57
C ALA A 171 9.58 -0.74 11.50
N ARG A 172 8.63 -1.64 11.22
CA ARG A 172 7.60 -1.41 10.20
C ARG A 172 6.72 -0.22 10.52
N GLN A 173 6.19 -0.14 11.73
CA GLN A 173 5.33 0.96 12.15
C GLN A 173 6.09 2.30 12.09
N GLN A 174 7.35 2.30 12.54
CA GLN A 174 8.21 3.49 12.49
C GLN A 174 8.49 3.93 11.05
N ILE A 175 8.84 2.99 10.16
CA ILE A 175 9.06 3.27 8.74
C ILE A 175 7.80 3.87 8.11
N GLU A 176 6.62 3.27 8.32
CA GLU A 176 5.37 3.76 7.75
C GLU A 176 5.01 5.19 8.22
N LEU A 177 5.20 5.48 9.50
CA LEU A 177 4.96 6.82 10.08
C LEU A 177 5.97 7.85 9.58
N LEU A 178 7.25 7.48 9.55
CA LEU A 178 8.32 8.36 9.06
C LEU A 178 8.19 8.62 7.56
N THR A 179 7.78 7.63 6.76
CA THR A 179 7.50 7.84 5.33
C THR A 179 6.34 8.80 5.14
N ALA A 180 5.27 8.70 5.94
CA ALA A 180 4.19 9.68 5.89
C ALA A 180 4.68 11.10 6.24
N GLN A 181 5.53 11.21 7.25
CA GLN A 181 6.11 12.48 7.66
C GLN A 181 7.03 13.06 6.58
N ALA A 182 7.94 12.24 6.02
CA ALA A 182 8.86 12.63 4.96
C ALA A 182 8.09 13.13 3.73
N TRP A 183 7.03 12.42 3.32
CA TRP A 183 6.15 12.84 2.23
C TRP A 183 5.48 14.19 2.50
N LEU A 184 4.97 14.43 3.71
CA LEU A 184 4.31 15.69 4.07
C LEU A 184 5.29 16.87 4.08
N THR A 185 6.49 16.66 4.65
CA THR A 185 7.49 17.74 4.85
C THR A 185 8.47 17.91 3.69
N ASP A 186 8.43 17.01 2.70
CA ASP A 186 9.42 16.92 1.61
C ASP A 186 10.88 16.88 2.12
N ASN A 187 11.10 16.09 3.17
CA ASN A 187 12.37 16.07 3.91
C ASN A 187 13.28 14.92 3.46
N LYS A 188 14.32 15.24 2.69
CA LYS A 188 15.29 14.27 2.14
C LYS A 188 16.14 13.58 3.18
N ASP A 189 16.45 14.23 4.29
CA ASP A 189 17.19 13.60 5.39
C ASP A 189 16.36 12.50 6.05
N LEU A 190 15.03 12.70 6.16
CA LEU A 190 14.11 11.64 6.59
C LEU A 190 14.05 10.49 5.59
N GLU A 191 14.01 10.76 4.27
CA GLU A 191 14.04 9.70 3.24
C GLU A 191 15.29 8.81 3.41
N GLN A 192 16.46 9.42 3.64
CA GLN A 192 17.70 8.69 3.89
C GLN A 192 17.67 7.90 5.20
N LYS A 193 17.17 8.49 6.30
CA LYS A 193 17.00 7.80 7.60
C LYS A 193 16.08 6.58 7.45
N ILE A 194 15.01 6.71 6.68
CA ILE A 194 14.06 5.62 6.42
C ILE A 194 14.72 4.52 5.60
N ALA A 195 15.43 4.86 4.52
CA ALA A 195 16.13 3.87 3.71
C ALA A 195 17.16 3.08 4.53
N GLN A 196 17.93 3.76 5.38
CA GLN A 196 18.89 3.10 6.27
C GLN A 196 18.20 2.18 7.27
N THR A 197 17.13 2.64 7.93
CA THR A 197 16.36 1.85 8.91
C THR A 197 15.72 0.62 8.25
N SER A 198 15.21 0.80 7.03
CA SER A 198 14.62 -0.23 6.18
C SER A 198 15.64 -1.33 5.85
N ILE A 199 16.84 -0.96 5.39
CA ILE A 199 17.93 -1.90 5.11
C ILE A 199 18.37 -2.64 6.38
N GLN A 200 18.57 -1.91 7.49
CA GLN A 200 19.04 -2.50 8.75
C GLN A 200 18.07 -3.53 9.32
N ASN A 201 16.77 -3.32 9.18
CA ASN A 201 15.73 -4.18 9.75
C ASN A 201 15.13 -5.18 8.74
N GLY A 202 15.52 -5.10 7.46
CA GLY A 202 14.95 -5.95 6.40
C GLY A 202 13.47 -5.67 6.14
N VAL A 203 13.00 -4.45 6.39
CA VAL A 203 11.60 -4.04 6.20
C VAL A 203 11.51 -3.17 4.96
N ILE A 204 10.65 -3.52 4.00
CA ILE A 204 10.49 -2.75 2.76
C ILE A 204 9.92 -1.35 3.06
N SER A 205 10.47 -0.34 2.40
CA SER A 205 10.00 1.05 2.41
C SER A 205 9.96 1.62 0.99
N GLU A 206 9.26 2.74 0.79
CA GLU A 206 9.20 3.44 -0.50
C GLU A 206 10.58 3.80 -1.07
N TYR A 207 11.56 3.98 -0.18
CA TYR A 207 12.92 4.41 -0.51
C TYR A 207 13.91 3.25 -0.66
N THR A 208 13.42 2.01 -0.68
CA THR A 208 14.25 0.80 -0.84
C THR A 208 13.66 -0.18 -1.85
N ARG A 209 14.51 -1.07 -2.35
CA ARG A 209 14.13 -2.15 -3.26
C ARG A 209 14.78 -3.45 -2.83
N MET A 210 14.02 -4.53 -2.92
CA MET A 210 14.52 -5.87 -2.67
C MET A 210 14.94 -6.51 -3.99
N ILE A 211 16.17 -7.04 -4.02
CA ILE A 211 16.69 -7.77 -5.18
C ILE A 211 17.01 -9.21 -4.76
N LEU A 212 16.59 -10.16 -5.59
CA LEU A 212 17.00 -11.54 -5.49
C LEU A 212 18.30 -11.72 -6.28
N ILE A 213 19.33 -12.26 -5.65
CA ILE A 213 20.60 -12.57 -6.30
C ILE A 213 20.78 -14.08 -6.32
N GLU A 214 20.67 -14.68 -7.51
CA GLU A 214 20.97 -16.09 -7.74
C GLU A 214 22.49 -16.22 -7.94
N THR A 215 23.14 -16.99 -7.06
CA THR A 215 24.56 -17.32 -7.21
C THR A 215 24.70 -18.73 -7.74
N ASP A 216 25.08 -18.85 -9.01
CA ASP A 216 25.32 -20.17 -9.61
C ASP A 216 26.64 -20.72 -9.06
N LYS A 217 26.57 -21.80 -8.26
CA LYS A 217 27.77 -22.53 -7.86
C LYS A 217 28.16 -23.40 -9.04
N GLY A 218 29.00 -22.88 -9.93
CA GLY A 218 29.49 -23.60 -11.11
C GLY A 218 29.88 -25.04 -10.77
N LYS A 219 29.39 -26.00 -11.57
CA LYS A 219 29.82 -27.40 -11.48
C LYS A 219 31.32 -27.45 -11.76
N VAL A 220 32.12 -27.85 -10.77
CA VAL A 220 33.50 -28.28 -11.02
C VAL A 220 33.42 -29.59 -11.79
N ILE A 221 33.54 -29.50 -13.12
CA ILE A 221 33.77 -30.68 -13.95
C ILE A 221 35.25 -31.02 -13.80
N THR A 222 35.56 -31.98 -12.94
CA THR A 222 36.87 -32.62 -12.92
C THR A 222 36.94 -33.55 -14.12
N GLU A 223 37.42 -33.04 -15.26
CA GLU A 223 37.84 -33.93 -16.35
C GLU A 223 39.08 -34.70 -15.90
N SER A 224 38.86 -35.94 -15.46
CA SER A 224 39.93 -36.93 -15.34
C SER A 224 40.23 -37.50 -16.72
N THR A 225 41.18 -36.92 -17.43
CA THR A 225 41.80 -37.56 -18.60
C THR A 225 43.32 -37.57 -18.48
N SER A 226 43.86 -38.75 -18.73
CA SER A 226 45.21 -39.21 -18.43
C SER A 226 46.26 -38.62 -19.37
N LYS A 227 47.40 -38.21 -18.80
CA LYS A 227 48.76 -38.15 -19.36
C LYS A 227 49.02 -37.33 -20.65
N ARG A 228 49.64 -36.16 -20.48
CA ARG A 228 51.02 -35.86 -20.97
C ARG A 228 51.56 -34.56 -20.38
N LYS A 229 52.82 -34.61 -19.89
CA LYS A 229 53.58 -33.50 -19.31
C LYS A 229 53.81 -32.37 -20.34
N VAL A 230 53.36 -31.15 -20.05
CA VAL A 230 54.13 -29.91 -20.24
C VAL A 230 53.74 -28.95 -19.11
N SER A 231 54.76 -28.40 -18.47
CA SER A 231 54.70 -27.48 -17.35
C SER A 231 54.26 -26.09 -17.77
N THR A 232 53.08 -25.69 -17.33
CA THR A 232 52.71 -24.27 -17.22
C THR A 232 51.77 -24.14 -16.02
N ALA A 233 52.13 -23.26 -15.08
CA ALA A 233 51.37 -23.03 -13.86
C ALA A 233 49.89 -22.72 -14.19
N PRO A 234 48.91 -23.29 -13.46
CA PRO A 234 47.52 -22.97 -13.70
C PRO A 234 47.30 -21.51 -13.26
N LYS A 235 47.09 -20.63 -14.24
CA LYS A 235 46.45 -19.34 -13.98
C LYS A 235 45.06 -19.66 -13.43
N LYS A 236 44.81 -19.34 -12.16
CA LYS A 236 43.43 -19.22 -11.64
C LYS A 236 42.77 -18.08 -12.41
N ILE A 237 42.05 -18.43 -13.47
CA ILE A 237 40.98 -17.58 -13.97
C ILE A 237 39.83 -17.84 -13.00
N GLU A 238 39.63 -16.94 -12.04
CA GLU A 238 38.34 -16.89 -11.35
C GLU A 238 37.31 -16.54 -12.41
N GLU A 239 36.59 -17.55 -12.89
CA GLU A 239 35.39 -17.34 -13.69
C GLU A 239 34.48 -16.41 -12.90
N ALA A 240 34.15 -15.26 -13.51
CA ALA A 240 33.25 -14.30 -12.93
C ALA A 240 31.93 -15.02 -12.60
N LYS A 241 31.64 -15.18 -11.31
CA LYS A 241 30.37 -15.75 -10.85
C LYS A 241 29.25 -14.95 -11.52
N LEU A 242 28.55 -15.58 -12.46
CA LEU A 242 27.40 -14.98 -13.12
C LEU A 242 26.29 -14.83 -12.08
N GLN A 243 26.20 -13.65 -11.47
CA GLN A 243 25.15 -13.34 -10.52
C GLN A 243 23.94 -12.84 -11.29
N LYS A 244 22.90 -13.67 -11.39
CA LYS A 244 21.63 -13.23 -11.95
C LYS A 244 20.89 -12.43 -10.88
N LYS A 245 20.54 -11.18 -11.19
CA LYS A 245 19.83 -10.26 -10.31
C LYS A 245 18.41 -10.09 -10.81
N THR A 246 17.42 -10.41 -9.98
CA THR A 246 16.00 -10.19 -10.25
C THR A 246 15.48 -9.14 -9.27
N LEU A 247 14.95 -8.03 -9.78
CA LEU A 247 14.28 -7.02 -8.96
C LEU A 247 12.90 -7.55 -8.55
N LEU A 248 12.62 -7.58 -7.25
CA LEU A 248 11.29 -7.94 -6.76
C LEU A 248 10.33 -6.76 -6.91
N GLN A 249 9.04 -7.06 -7.02
CA GLN A 249 7.99 -6.04 -7.09
C GLN A 249 8.05 -5.12 -5.86
N ASN A 250 7.81 -3.83 -6.07
CA ASN A 250 7.72 -2.88 -4.97
C ASN A 250 6.45 -3.17 -4.17
N LEU A 251 6.61 -3.55 -2.91
CA LEU A 251 5.51 -3.83 -1.98
C LEU A 251 5.12 -2.60 -1.13
N GLY A 252 5.64 -1.42 -1.48
CA GLY A 252 5.24 -0.15 -0.89
C GLY A 252 3.78 0.21 -1.20
N ALA A 253 3.19 1.06 -0.36
CA ALA A 253 1.83 1.56 -0.56
C ALA A 253 1.75 2.61 -1.68
N GLY A 254 2.86 3.27 -2.01
CA GLY A 254 2.95 4.36 -2.99
C GLY A 254 2.44 5.71 -2.46
N PHE A 255 2.74 6.78 -3.20
CA PHE A 255 2.31 8.15 -2.90
C PHE A 255 1.04 8.56 -3.65
N GLY A 256 0.16 7.60 -3.93
CA GLY A 256 -1.05 7.78 -4.71
C GLY A 256 -0.82 7.85 -6.22
N ASN A 257 -1.89 7.64 -6.98
CA ASN A 257 -1.92 7.74 -8.43
C ASN A 257 -3.13 8.58 -8.86
N TYR A 258 -2.92 9.90 -8.94
CA TYR A 258 -3.97 10.85 -9.28
C TYR A 258 -4.48 10.66 -10.72
N SER A 259 -3.61 10.35 -11.67
CA SER A 259 -4.01 10.05 -13.05
C SER A 259 -4.95 8.84 -13.13
N ALA A 260 -4.59 7.73 -12.48
CA ALA A 260 -5.46 6.55 -12.41
C ALA A 260 -6.75 6.83 -11.62
N THR A 261 -6.72 7.76 -10.66
CA THR A 261 -7.92 8.19 -9.92
C THR A 261 -8.91 8.93 -10.84
N ILE A 262 -8.44 9.84 -11.70
CA ILE A 262 -9.30 10.55 -12.66
C ILE A 262 -9.88 9.59 -13.70
N GLU A 263 -9.10 8.60 -14.12
CA GLU A 263 -9.54 7.58 -15.08
C GLU A 263 -10.49 6.55 -14.47
N ASN A 264 -10.66 6.54 -13.14
CA ASN A 264 -11.54 5.61 -12.47
C ASN A 264 -13.03 5.97 -12.71
N ILE A 265 -13.88 4.96 -12.76
CA ILE A 265 -15.32 5.15 -12.96
C ILE A 265 -15.91 5.70 -11.68
N SER A 266 -16.54 6.88 -11.74
CA SER A 266 -17.14 7.48 -10.55
C SER A 266 -18.24 6.58 -9.96
N PRO A 267 -18.32 6.44 -8.64
CA PRO A 267 -19.39 5.69 -7.99
C PRO A 267 -20.78 6.16 -8.44
N GLY A 268 -21.63 5.22 -8.84
CA GLY A 268 -22.99 5.51 -9.32
C GLY A 268 -23.11 5.75 -10.83
N ILE A 269 -21.99 5.83 -11.57
CA ILE A 269 -22.03 5.75 -13.03
C ILE A 269 -22.18 4.28 -13.41
N THR A 270 -23.39 3.89 -13.78
CA THR A 270 -23.58 2.62 -14.49
C THR A 270 -23.04 2.82 -15.90
N GLU A 271 -21.88 2.26 -16.20
CA GLU A 271 -21.53 2.05 -17.60
C GLU A 271 -22.65 1.23 -18.22
N LYS A 272 -23.38 1.82 -19.17
CA LYS A 272 -24.08 1.01 -20.16
C LYS A 272 -22.99 0.21 -20.84
N LYS A 273 -22.75 -1.03 -20.39
CA LYS A 273 -21.96 -1.99 -21.15
C LYS A 273 -22.49 -1.90 -22.58
N PRO A 274 -21.65 -1.60 -23.58
CA PRO A 274 -22.11 -1.73 -24.95
C PRO A 274 -22.55 -3.18 -25.06
N GLU A 275 -23.80 -3.40 -25.50
CA GLU A 275 -24.30 -4.74 -25.71
C GLU A 275 -23.24 -5.48 -26.53
N THR A 276 -22.94 -6.73 -26.20
CA THR A 276 -21.89 -7.50 -26.90
C THR A 276 -22.11 -7.49 -28.42
N ALA A 277 -23.36 -7.30 -28.85
CA ALA A 277 -23.77 -7.01 -30.22
C ALA A 277 -23.17 -5.73 -30.82
N GLU A 278 -23.04 -4.64 -30.06
CA GLU A 278 -22.50 -3.35 -30.48
C GLU A 278 -20.98 -3.39 -30.66
N ILE A 279 -20.27 -4.13 -29.79
CA ILE A 279 -18.82 -4.37 -29.92
C ILE A 279 -18.55 -5.28 -31.12
N LEU A 280 -19.34 -6.36 -31.28
CA LEU A 280 -19.27 -7.25 -32.44
C LEU A 280 -19.61 -6.50 -33.74
N ALA A 281 -20.61 -5.62 -33.73
CA ALA A 281 -20.98 -4.80 -34.88
C ALA A 281 -19.87 -3.80 -35.24
N LYS A 282 -19.22 -3.15 -34.26
CA LYS A 282 -18.08 -2.23 -34.50
C LYS A 282 -16.83 -2.96 -34.99
N ALA A 283 -16.56 -4.16 -34.47
CA ALA A 283 -15.44 -4.99 -34.91
C ALA A 283 -15.67 -5.52 -36.34
N ALA A 284 -16.89 -5.97 -36.65
CA ALA A 284 -17.28 -6.39 -37.99
C ALA A 284 -17.26 -5.22 -38.98
N SER A 285 -17.74 -4.02 -38.59
CA SER A 285 -17.73 -2.84 -39.45
C SER A 285 -16.32 -2.33 -39.75
N ASN A 286 -15.38 -2.43 -38.80
CA ASN A 286 -13.98 -2.05 -39.01
C ASN A 286 -13.18 -3.08 -39.80
N CYS A 287 -13.53 -4.37 -39.69
CA CYS A 287 -12.95 -5.43 -40.52
C CYS A 287 -13.40 -5.28 -41.99
N CYS A 288 -14.70 -5.01 -42.20
CA CYS A 288 -15.22 -4.74 -43.55
C CYS A 288 -14.76 -3.38 -44.09
N GLY A 289 -14.63 -2.35 -43.25
CA GLY A 289 -14.15 -1.02 -43.67
C GLY A 289 -12.71 -1.05 -44.19
N LYS A 290 -11.79 -1.78 -43.52
CA LYS A 290 -10.38 -1.88 -43.95
C LYS A 290 -10.14 -2.86 -45.09
N MET A 291 -10.99 -3.88 -45.28
CA MET A 291 -10.94 -4.73 -46.49
C MET A 291 -11.59 -4.07 -47.71
N CYS A 292 -12.56 -3.17 -47.52
CA CYS A 292 -13.21 -2.45 -48.62
C CYS A 292 -12.30 -1.43 -49.33
N ASP A 293 -11.18 -1.01 -48.72
CA ASP A 293 -10.17 -0.19 -49.41
C ASP A 293 -9.28 -1.01 -50.36
N ILE A 294 -9.33 -2.34 -50.30
CA ILE A 294 -8.50 -3.25 -51.11
C ILE A 294 -9.34 -4.12 -52.05
N CYS A 295 -10.63 -4.34 -51.78
CA CYS A 295 -11.49 -5.19 -52.60
C CYS A 295 -12.97 -4.77 -52.57
N CYS A 296 -13.63 -4.69 -53.73
CA CYS A 296 -15.06 -4.41 -53.78
C CYS A 296 -15.90 -5.62 -53.30
N CYS A 297 -17.10 -5.37 -52.76
CA CYS A 297 -17.97 -6.41 -52.18
C CYS A 297 -18.23 -7.60 -53.11
N MET A 298 -18.30 -7.37 -54.44
CA MET A 298 -18.48 -8.43 -55.44
C MET A 298 -17.26 -9.34 -55.59
N CYS A 299 -16.04 -8.84 -55.37
CA CYS A 299 -14.82 -9.65 -55.40
C CYS A 299 -14.68 -10.52 -54.15
N CYS A 300 -15.07 -10.03 -52.97
CA CYS A 300 -15.15 -10.86 -51.76
C CYS A 300 -16.16 -11.99 -51.92
N ILE A 301 -17.38 -11.70 -52.39
CA ILE A 301 -18.40 -12.73 -52.64
C ILE A 301 -17.91 -13.77 -53.64
N ARG A 302 -17.22 -13.35 -54.72
CA ARG A 302 -16.69 -14.25 -55.75
C ARG A 302 -15.49 -15.10 -55.27
N THR A 303 -14.76 -14.63 -54.27
CA THR A 303 -13.65 -15.37 -53.66
C THR A 303 -14.17 -16.37 -52.64
N CYS A 304 -15.13 -15.95 -51.81
CA CYS A 304 -15.83 -16.83 -50.87
C CYS A 304 -16.67 -17.90 -51.59
N SER A 305 -17.20 -17.63 -52.79
CA SER A 305 -17.92 -18.65 -53.59
C SER A 305 -17.01 -19.66 -54.28
N LYS A 306 -15.70 -19.41 -54.32
CA LYS A 306 -14.69 -20.35 -54.83
C LYS A 306 -13.98 -21.12 -53.70
N MET A 307 -14.34 -20.87 -52.45
CA MET A 307 -13.76 -21.56 -51.31
C MET A 307 -14.23 -23.01 -51.30
N ASN A 308 -13.29 -23.94 -51.35
CA ASN A 308 -13.56 -25.36 -51.16
C ASN A 308 -14.06 -25.61 -49.72
N ASP A 309 -14.96 -26.56 -49.53
CA ASP A 309 -15.59 -26.92 -48.26
C ASP A 309 -14.57 -27.14 -47.13
N GLN A 310 -13.40 -27.73 -47.44
CA GLN A 310 -12.34 -27.89 -46.44
C GLN A 310 -11.73 -26.58 -45.96
N CYS A 311 -11.61 -25.58 -46.84
CA CYS A 311 -11.10 -24.26 -46.48
C CYS A 311 -12.14 -23.48 -45.67
N ALA A 312 -13.44 -23.66 -45.97
CA ALA A 312 -14.53 -23.13 -45.16
C ALA A 312 -14.52 -23.69 -43.73
N ILE A 313 -14.36 -25.00 -43.59
CA ILE A 313 -14.29 -25.66 -42.28
C ILE A 313 -13.10 -25.14 -41.46
N VAL A 314 -11.91 -25.05 -42.05
CA VAL A 314 -10.70 -24.55 -41.36
C VAL A 314 -10.88 -23.08 -40.94
N LEU A 315 -11.48 -22.25 -41.79
CA LEU A 315 -11.73 -20.85 -41.46
C LEU A 315 -12.75 -20.71 -40.31
N THR A 316 -13.82 -21.50 -40.33
CA THR A 316 -14.80 -21.52 -39.24
C THR A 316 -14.19 -22.02 -37.92
N GLN A 317 -13.34 -23.05 -37.98
CA GLN A 317 -12.61 -23.54 -36.81
C GLN A 317 -11.62 -22.50 -36.27
N PHE A 318 -10.89 -21.82 -37.15
CA PHE A 318 -9.96 -20.76 -36.77
C PHE A 318 -10.68 -19.59 -36.08
N LEU A 319 -11.78 -19.11 -36.67
CA LEU A 319 -12.60 -18.06 -36.08
C LEU A 319 -13.26 -18.49 -34.76
N GLY A 320 -13.73 -19.75 -34.67
CA GLY A 320 -14.21 -20.34 -33.42
C GLY A 320 -13.12 -20.41 -32.35
N SER A 321 -11.89 -20.76 -32.72
CA SER A 321 -10.76 -20.82 -31.78
C SER A 321 -10.35 -19.44 -31.26
N LEU A 322 -10.43 -18.40 -32.09
CA LEU A 322 -10.21 -17.00 -31.70
C LEU A 322 -11.28 -16.51 -30.71
N ALA A 323 -12.53 -16.91 -30.89
CA ALA A 323 -13.61 -16.62 -29.94
C ALA A 323 -13.39 -17.33 -28.60
N CYS A 324 -12.88 -18.57 -28.62
CA CYS A 324 -12.50 -19.31 -27.40
C CYS A 324 -11.29 -18.72 -26.68
N LEU A 325 -10.29 -18.18 -27.42
CA LEU A 325 -9.15 -17.47 -26.83
C LEU A 325 -9.58 -16.19 -26.10
N GLY A 326 -10.61 -15.49 -26.61
CA GLY A 326 -11.24 -14.37 -25.91
C GLY A 326 -11.93 -14.78 -24.59
N CYS A 327 -12.44 -16.02 -24.51
CA CYS A 327 -13.02 -16.57 -23.28
C CYS A 327 -11.94 -17.07 -22.29
N PHE A 328 -10.80 -17.55 -22.78
CA PHE A 328 -9.67 -17.95 -21.92
C PHE A 328 -9.07 -16.77 -21.15
N ALA A 329 -8.99 -15.58 -21.77
CA ALA A 329 -8.58 -14.36 -21.09
C ALA A 329 -9.53 -13.93 -19.95
N CYS A 330 -10.79 -14.37 -19.98
CA CYS A 330 -11.74 -14.20 -18.86
C CYS A 330 -11.65 -15.33 -17.81
N CYS A 331 -11.16 -16.52 -18.17
CA CYS A 331 -11.10 -17.66 -17.24
C CYS A 331 -9.80 -17.72 -16.41
N GLU A 332 -8.67 -17.19 -16.89
CA GLU A 332 -7.42 -17.15 -16.11
C GLU A 332 -7.53 -16.22 -14.87
N LEU A 333 -8.43 -15.23 -14.88
CA LEU A 333 -8.75 -14.42 -13.70
C LEU A 333 -9.77 -15.06 -12.74
N CYS A 334 -10.53 -16.06 -13.18
CA CYS A 334 -11.67 -16.60 -12.42
C CYS A 334 -11.43 -18.01 -11.85
N CYS A 335 -10.41 -18.74 -12.31
CA CYS A 335 -10.17 -20.13 -11.92
C CYS A 335 -8.72 -20.41 -11.53
N SER A 336 -8.19 -19.70 -10.52
CA SER A 336 -7.04 -20.20 -9.74
C SER A 336 -7.43 -20.34 -8.27
N GLY A 337 -8.17 -21.42 -7.97
CA GLY A 337 -8.43 -21.83 -6.60
C GLY A 337 -9.62 -22.76 -6.42
N ASN A 338 -9.50 -24.02 -6.84
CA ASN A 338 -9.65 -25.16 -5.92
C ASN A 338 -9.30 -26.48 -6.63
N ASP A 339 -8.30 -27.20 -6.11
CA ASP A 339 -8.39 -28.62 -5.77
C ASP A 339 -7.02 -29.11 -5.29
N GLY A 340 -6.96 -29.47 -3.99
CA GLY A 340 -5.80 -29.99 -3.27
C GLY A 340 -5.90 -29.76 -1.79
#